data_AF-W2ILL3-F1
#
_entry.id   AF-W2ILL3-F1
#
_cell.length_a   1.000
_cell.length_b   1.000
_cell.length_c   1.000
_cell.angle_alpha   90.00
_cell.angle_beta   90.00
_cell.angle_gamma   90.00
#
_symmetry.space_group_name_H-M   'P 1'
#
loop_
_entity.id
_entity.type
_entity.pdbx_description
1 polymer ?
#
loop_
_entity_poly.entity_id
_entity_poly.type
_entity_poly.pdbx_seq_one_letter_code
_entity_poly.pdbx_strand_id
1 'polypeptide(L)'
;MEQFAVSSRPDGSISNSLVSWIDYKLGKFRGEIIATNLQTAALIANEFTRNDDLLMERVQAHHERQLTALVTSKTTRAPDAPRANISPLLPKQGNKTLCMRYLSKKGCNGPAPGQCFDPNRAHFKPLALPPDAKTFIDKNFLGLASEFQDL
;
A
#
# COMPACT_ATOMS: atom_id res chain seq x y z
N MET A 1 -7.72 9.92 -35.23
CA MET A 1 -6.36 9.61 -34.75
C MET A 1 -6.48 9.45 -33.24
N GLU A 2 -6.70 8.22 -32.79
CA GLU A 2 -6.96 7.91 -31.37
C GLU A 2 -5.70 8.17 -30.55
N GLN A 3 -5.83 9.03 -29.54
CA GLN A 3 -4.76 9.30 -28.59
C GLN A 3 -4.60 8.08 -27.70
N PHE A 4 -3.50 7.35 -27.88
CA PHE A 4 -3.05 6.37 -26.90
C PHE A 4 -2.76 7.11 -25.60
N ALA A 5 -3.61 6.89 -24.60
CA ALA A 5 -3.36 7.33 -23.24
C ALA A 5 -1.96 6.87 -22.83
N VAL A 6 -1.13 7.82 -22.40
CA VAL A 6 0.18 7.55 -21.78
C VAL A 6 -0.05 6.48 -20.71
N SER A 7 0.45 5.27 -21.00
CA SER A 7 0.37 4.14 -20.09
C SER A 7 1.06 4.54 -18.78
N SER A 8 0.25 4.76 -17.74
CA SER A 8 0.72 4.87 -16.37
C SER A 8 1.73 3.75 -16.11
N ARG A 9 2.88 4.09 -15.50
CA ARG A 9 3.90 3.10 -15.10
C ARG A 9 3.19 1.87 -14.51
N PRO A 10 3.48 0.65 -14.99
CA PRO A 10 2.83 -0.55 -14.47
C PRO A 10 3.04 -0.60 -12.96
N ASP A 11 1.94 -0.72 -12.22
CA ASP A 11 1.95 -0.83 -10.76
C ASP A 11 2.86 -2.01 -10.36
N GLY A 12 3.61 -1.85 -9.27
CA GLY A 12 4.54 -2.87 -8.78
C GLY A 12 3.85 -4.22 -8.53
N SER A 13 2.57 -4.18 -8.15
CA SER A 13 1.73 -5.36 -8.02
C SER A 13 1.56 -6.13 -9.34
N ILE A 14 1.24 -5.44 -10.44
CA ILE A 14 1.03 -6.06 -11.75
C ILE A 14 2.33 -6.68 -12.25
N SER A 15 3.44 -5.95 -12.04
CA SER A 15 4.79 -6.43 -12.39
C SER A 15 5.15 -7.72 -11.66
N ASN A 16 4.89 -7.79 -10.34
CA ASN A 16 5.15 -8.99 -9.54
C ASN A 16 4.26 -10.18 -9.91
N SER A 17 2.98 -9.93 -10.23
CA SER A 17 2.05 -10.96 -10.69
C SER A 17 2.49 -11.58 -12.03
N LEU A 18 2.98 -10.74 -12.95
CA LEU A 18 3.51 -11.20 -14.23
C LEU A 18 4.76 -12.06 -14.06
N VAL A 19 5.71 -11.63 -13.23
CA VAL A 19 6.93 -12.41 -12.92
C VAL A 19 6.57 -13.78 -12.35
N SER A 20 5.69 -13.83 -11.36
CA SER A 20 5.26 -15.09 -10.74
C SER A 20 4.54 -16.03 -11.72
N TRP A 21 3.84 -15.49 -12.71
CA TRP A 21 3.20 -16.27 -13.76
C TRP A 21 4.23 -16.85 -14.75
N ILE A 22 5.22 -16.06 -15.16
CA ILE A 22 6.32 -16.52 -16.01
C ILE A 22 7.07 -17.67 -15.32
N ASP A 23 7.46 -17.48 -14.05
CA ASP A 23 8.19 -18.49 -13.28
C ASP A 23 7.41 -19.81 -13.16
N TYR A 24 6.08 -19.73 -12.98
CA TYR A 24 5.23 -20.90 -12.95
C TYR A 24 5.23 -21.67 -14.28
N LYS A 25 5.08 -20.98 -15.42
CA LYS A 25 5.09 -21.61 -16.75
C LYS A 25 6.45 -22.23 -17.06
N LEU A 26 7.54 -21.56 -16.71
CA LEU A 26 8.90 -22.10 -16.84
C LEU A 26 9.11 -23.32 -15.93
N GLY A 27 8.56 -23.30 -14.72
CA GLY A 27 8.56 -24.44 -13.81
C GLY A 27 7.83 -25.66 -14.39
N LYS A 28 6.64 -25.44 -14.97
CA LYS A 28 5.87 -26.49 -15.67
C LYS A 28 6.66 -27.08 -16.84
N PHE A 29 7.25 -26.22 -17.68
CA PHE A 29 8.12 -26.65 -18.79
C PHE A 29 9.28 -27.51 -18.31
N ARG A 30 10.00 -27.05 -17.28
CA ARG A 30 11.11 -27.82 -16.69
C ARG A 30 10.64 -29.18 -16.17
N GLY A 31 9.46 -29.27 -15.58
CA GLY A 31 8.84 -30.53 -15.14
C GLY A 31 8.66 -31.52 -16.29
N GLU A 32 8.08 -31.08 -17.40
CA GLU A 32 7.89 -31.92 -18.59
C GLU A 32 9.21 -32.36 -19.23
N ILE A 33 10.23 -31.48 -19.26
CA ILE A 33 11.58 -31.84 -19.73
C ILE A 33 12.18 -32.95 -18.87
N ILE A 34 12.07 -32.86 -17.54
CA ILE A 34 12.56 -33.90 -16.61
C ILE A 34 11.79 -35.20 -16.79
N ALA A 35 10.48 -35.13 -17.05
CA ALA A 35 9.65 -36.29 -17.35
C ALA A 35 9.90 -36.88 -18.75
N THR A 36 10.81 -36.30 -19.54
CA THR A 36 11.11 -36.68 -20.94
C THR A 36 9.90 -36.54 -21.88
N ASN A 37 8.90 -35.76 -21.48
CA ASN A 37 7.68 -35.53 -22.24
C ASN A 37 7.83 -34.32 -23.16
N LEU A 38 8.68 -34.48 -24.18
CA LEU A 38 9.06 -33.39 -25.08
C LEU A 38 7.89 -32.83 -25.90
N GLN A 39 6.89 -33.66 -26.18
CA GLN A 39 5.69 -33.26 -26.92
C GLN A 39 4.84 -32.29 -26.12
N THR A 40 4.58 -32.60 -24.84
CA THR A 40 3.87 -31.67 -23.95
C THR A 40 4.73 -30.44 -23.64
N ALA A 41 6.05 -30.61 -23.46
CA ALA A 41 6.96 -29.48 -23.24
C ALA A 41 6.91 -28.45 -24.37
N ALA A 42 6.86 -28.91 -25.63
CA ALA A 42 6.77 -28.03 -26.80
C ALA A 42 5.46 -27.22 -26.86
N LEU A 43 4.36 -27.75 -26.30
CA LEU A 43 3.05 -27.09 -26.30
C LEU A 43 2.95 -25.97 -25.24
N ILE A 44 3.78 -25.98 -24.21
CA ILE A 44 3.74 -24.96 -23.14
C ILE A 44 4.04 -23.57 -23.67
N ALA A 45 4.83 -23.44 -24.73
CA ALA A 45 5.08 -22.17 -25.39
C ALA A 45 3.78 -21.49 -25.88
N ASN A 46 2.79 -22.29 -26.30
CA ASN A 46 1.49 -21.79 -26.77
C ASN A 46 0.60 -21.29 -25.61
N GLU A 47 0.95 -21.61 -24.37
CA GLU A 47 0.24 -21.11 -23.19
C GLU A 47 0.69 -19.69 -22.78
N PHE A 48 1.75 -19.14 -23.38
CA PHE A 48 2.19 -17.78 -23.08
C PHE A 48 1.33 -16.75 -23.81
N THR A 49 0.15 -16.47 -23.27
CA THR A 49 -0.79 -15.47 -23.81
C THR A 49 -1.18 -14.43 -22.78
N ARG A 50 -1.46 -13.20 -23.24
CA ARG A 50 -1.98 -12.11 -22.38
C ARG A 50 -3.40 -12.37 -21.87
N ASN A 51 -4.14 -13.25 -22.53
CA ASN A 51 -5.49 -13.67 -22.14
C ASN A 51 -5.48 -14.98 -21.36
N ASP A 52 -4.38 -15.31 -20.66
CA ASP A 52 -4.29 -16.52 -19.87
C ASP A 52 -5.20 -16.37 -18.63
N ASP A 53 -6.23 -17.22 -18.55
CA ASP A 53 -7.25 -17.18 -17.51
C ASP A 53 -6.64 -17.27 -16.10
N LEU A 54 -5.51 -17.96 -15.94
CA LEU A 54 -4.81 -18.06 -14.65
C LEU A 54 -4.10 -16.76 -14.27
N LEU A 55 -3.59 -16.00 -15.25
CA LEU A 55 -3.07 -14.64 -15.01
C LEU A 55 -4.21 -13.73 -14.56
N MET A 56 -5.35 -13.77 -15.25
CA MET A 56 -6.53 -12.96 -14.91
C MET A 56 -7.10 -13.32 -13.54
N GLU A 57 -7.23 -14.61 -13.24
CA GLU A 57 -7.67 -15.11 -11.93
C GLU A 57 -6.70 -14.69 -10.82
N ARG A 58 -5.38 -14.75 -11.05
CA ARG A 58 -4.39 -14.30 -10.06
C ARG A 58 -4.42 -12.80 -9.83
N VAL A 59 -4.61 -12.00 -10.88
CA VAL A 59 -4.77 -10.54 -10.77
C VAL A 59 -6.06 -10.22 -10.01
N GLN A 60 -7.15 -10.92 -10.33
CA GLN A 60 -8.44 -10.74 -9.66
C GLN A 60 -8.38 -11.17 -8.19
N ALA A 61 -7.82 -12.34 -7.89
CA ALA A 61 -7.64 -12.84 -6.52
C ALA A 61 -6.72 -11.92 -5.70
N HIS A 62 -5.70 -11.32 -6.33
CA HIS A 62 -4.88 -10.31 -5.68
C HIS A 62 -5.68 -9.03 -5.39
N HIS A 63 -6.47 -8.56 -6.36
CA HIS A 63 -7.35 -7.40 -6.18
C HIS A 63 -8.40 -7.65 -5.09
N GLU A 64 -9.01 -8.84 -5.07
CA GLU A 64 -9.97 -9.27 -4.07
C GLU A 64 -9.32 -9.38 -2.69
N ARG A 65 -8.15 -10.00 -2.55
CA ARG A 65 -7.40 -10.02 -1.28
C ARG A 65 -7.09 -8.62 -0.76
N GLN A 66 -6.75 -7.67 -1.64
CA GLN A 66 -6.58 -6.28 -1.23
C GLN A 66 -7.88 -5.67 -0.74
N LEU A 67 -8.99 -5.86 -1.46
CA LEU A 67 -10.32 -5.40 -1.04
C LEU A 67 -10.78 -6.06 0.26
N THR A 68 -10.56 -7.36 0.44
CA THR A 68 -10.86 -8.11 1.67
C THR A 68 -9.98 -7.65 2.82
N ALA A 69 -8.69 -7.34 2.62
CA ALA A 69 -7.82 -6.76 3.63
C ALA A 69 -8.28 -5.36 4.06
N LEU A 70 -8.77 -4.55 3.12
CA LEU A 70 -9.41 -3.25 3.37
C LEU A 70 -10.72 -3.40 4.17
N VAL A 71 -11.50 -4.45 3.92
CA VAL A 71 -12.76 -4.75 4.62
C VAL A 71 -12.52 -5.38 6.00
N THR A 72 -11.61 -6.34 6.14
CA THR A 72 -11.27 -6.96 7.44
C THR A 72 -10.57 -5.98 8.38
N SER A 73 -9.83 -5.00 7.85
CA SER A 73 -9.33 -3.85 8.64
C SER A 73 -10.46 -2.97 9.20
N LYS A 74 -11.67 -3.01 8.60
CA LYS A 74 -12.86 -2.35 9.14
C LYS A 74 -13.61 -3.24 10.15
N THR A 75 -13.58 -4.56 10.01
CA THR A 75 -14.41 -5.48 10.81
C THR A 75 -13.71 -6.14 12.01
N THR A 76 -12.38 -6.05 12.14
CA THR A 76 -11.66 -6.48 13.37
C THR A 76 -11.42 -5.36 14.39
N ARG A 77 -12.07 -4.20 14.21
CA ARG A 77 -12.28 -3.32 15.35
C ARG A 77 -13.32 -3.98 16.23
N ALA A 78 -12.86 -4.53 17.36
CA ALA A 78 -13.68 -4.66 18.56
C ALA A 78 -14.56 -3.40 18.73
N PRO A 79 -15.72 -3.48 19.39
CA PRO A 79 -16.52 -2.29 19.70
C PRO A 79 -15.68 -1.36 20.58
N ASP A 80 -14.89 -0.53 19.92
CA ASP A 80 -14.01 0.45 20.50
C ASP A 80 -14.93 1.47 21.16
N ALA A 81 -14.67 1.69 22.44
CA ALA A 81 -14.88 2.97 23.10
C ALA A 81 -14.77 4.13 22.10
N PRO A 82 -15.60 5.18 22.22
CA PRO A 82 -15.75 6.21 21.19
C PRO A 82 -14.38 6.64 20.68
N ARG A 83 -14.02 6.20 19.47
CA ARG A 83 -12.81 6.67 18.79
C ARG A 83 -13.07 8.14 18.58
N ALA A 84 -12.56 8.97 19.48
CA ALA A 84 -12.48 10.39 19.27
C ALA A 84 -11.86 10.56 17.89
N ASN A 85 -12.63 11.06 16.93
CA ASN A 85 -12.05 11.54 15.69
C ASN A 85 -11.22 12.74 16.14
N ILE A 86 -9.91 12.57 16.33
CA ILE A 86 -9.00 13.63 16.78
C ILE A 86 -8.74 14.62 15.63
N SER A 87 -9.01 14.21 14.38
CA SER A 87 -8.83 15.00 13.16
C SER A 87 -9.42 16.44 13.17
N PRO A 88 -10.59 16.73 13.75
CA PRO A 88 -11.13 18.10 13.83
C PRO A 88 -10.37 18.99 14.81
N LEU A 89 -9.74 18.40 15.83
CA LEU A 89 -9.05 19.11 16.92
C LEU A 89 -7.57 19.38 16.60
N LEU A 90 -7.05 18.76 15.55
CA LEU A 90 -5.65 18.91 15.17
C LEU A 90 -5.39 20.29 14.55
N PRO A 91 -4.23 20.91 14.87
CA PRO A 91 -3.76 22.12 14.21
C PRO A 91 -3.76 21.97 12.67
N LYS A 92 -4.06 23.07 11.98
CA LYS A 92 -4.07 23.15 10.52
C LYS A 92 -3.09 24.21 10.02
N GLN A 93 -2.43 23.92 8.91
CA GLN A 93 -1.65 24.88 8.14
C GLN A 93 -2.34 25.06 6.78
N GLY A 94 -3.04 26.18 6.62
CA GLY A 94 -3.97 26.37 5.50
C GLY A 94 -5.07 25.30 5.52
N ASN A 95 -5.27 24.61 4.40
CA ASN A 95 -6.29 23.55 4.25
C ASN A 95 -5.80 22.16 4.68
N LYS A 96 -4.57 22.03 5.21
CA LYS A 96 -3.97 20.75 5.57
C LYS A 96 -3.90 20.56 7.07
N THR A 97 -4.29 19.38 7.54
CA THR A 97 -4.22 19.00 8.96
C THR A 97 -2.82 18.51 9.31
N LEU A 98 -2.39 18.72 10.55
CA LEU A 98 -1.10 18.21 11.04
C LEU A 98 -0.93 16.70 10.81
N CYS A 99 0.23 16.31 10.27
CA CYS A 99 0.66 14.92 10.24
C CYS A 99 1.20 14.50 11.61
N MET A 100 0.41 13.76 12.40
CA MET A 100 0.85 13.25 13.71
C MET A 100 2.10 12.36 13.61
N ARG A 101 2.27 11.65 12.50
CA ARG A 101 3.43 10.78 12.26
C ARG A 101 4.73 11.58 12.06
N TYR A 102 4.63 12.83 11.58
CA TYR A 102 5.77 13.75 11.48
C TYR A 102 6.31 14.16 12.85
N LEU A 103 5.43 14.38 13.84
CA LEU A 103 5.85 14.72 15.21
C LEU A 103 6.37 13.53 16.02
N SER A 104 6.24 12.31 15.47
CA SER A 104 6.51 11.08 16.20
C SER A 104 7.89 10.51 15.95
N LYS A 105 8.40 9.68 16.86
CA LYS A 105 9.66 8.93 16.67
C LYS A 105 9.61 8.00 15.45
N LYS A 106 8.41 7.54 15.06
CA LYS A 106 8.22 6.72 13.86
C LYS A 106 8.56 7.50 12.58
N GLY A 107 8.44 8.82 12.59
CA GLY A 107 8.76 9.70 11.48
C GLY A 107 7.81 9.59 10.28
N CYS A 108 7.79 10.65 9.47
CA CYS A 108 7.12 10.66 8.18
C CYS A 108 8.05 11.24 7.10
N ASN A 109 8.57 10.36 6.24
CA ASN A 109 9.48 10.71 5.15
C ASN A 109 8.69 11.09 3.90
N GLY A 110 7.88 12.14 3.97
CA GLY A 110 7.06 12.55 2.83
C GLY A 110 7.90 12.95 1.60
N PRO A 111 7.24 13.25 0.47
CA PRO A 111 7.90 13.38 -0.83
C PRO A 111 8.90 14.55 -0.90
N ALA A 112 8.75 15.54 -0.03
CA ALA A 112 9.64 16.70 0.11
C ALA A 112 9.59 17.24 1.55
N PRO A 113 10.59 18.03 1.99
CA PRO A 113 10.52 18.72 3.27
C PRO A 113 9.22 19.52 3.43
N GLY A 114 8.56 19.39 4.57
CA GLY A 114 7.26 20.04 4.83
C GLY A 114 6.03 19.32 4.26
N GLN A 115 6.21 18.29 3.41
CA GLN A 115 5.10 17.59 2.75
C GLN A 115 4.88 16.19 3.31
N CYS A 116 3.61 15.80 3.43
CA CYS A 116 3.20 14.42 3.71
C CYS A 116 2.83 13.69 2.41
N PHE A 117 2.85 12.36 2.41
CA PHE A 117 2.27 11.57 1.32
C PHE A 117 0.75 11.72 1.22
N ASP A 118 0.07 12.03 2.33
CA ASP A 118 -1.36 12.36 2.34
C ASP A 118 -1.53 13.84 1.93
N PRO A 119 -2.22 14.15 0.82
CA PRO A 119 -2.37 15.52 0.32
C PRO A 119 -3.12 16.43 1.30
N ASN A 120 -3.92 15.86 2.22
CA ASN A 120 -4.65 16.57 3.25
C ASN A 120 -3.83 16.81 4.51
N ARG A 121 -2.55 16.37 4.54
CA ARG A 121 -1.67 16.52 5.69
C ARG A 121 -0.42 17.34 5.39
N ALA A 122 0.04 18.06 6.39
CA ALA A 122 1.26 18.87 6.32
C ALA A 122 2.23 18.52 7.45
N HIS A 123 3.52 18.73 7.20
CA HIS A 123 4.57 18.62 8.21
C HIS A 123 4.91 20.02 8.70
N PHE A 124 4.58 20.29 9.96
CA PHE A 124 4.92 21.53 10.63
C PHE A 124 4.90 21.31 12.14
N LYS A 125 5.62 22.17 12.87
CA LYS A 125 5.58 22.19 14.33
C LYS A 125 4.43 23.12 14.76
N PRO A 126 3.35 22.61 15.39
CA PRO A 126 2.28 23.47 15.89
C PRO A 126 2.75 24.24 17.14
N LEU A 127 2.01 25.28 17.52
CA LEU A 127 2.27 26.01 18.76
C LEU A 127 1.92 25.18 20.00
N ALA A 128 0.88 24.36 19.91
CA ALA A 128 0.43 23.46 20.97
C ALA A 128 -0.20 22.21 20.35
N LEU A 129 -0.06 21.07 21.04
CA LEU A 129 -0.66 19.80 20.64
C LEU A 129 -1.76 19.40 21.63
N PRO A 130 -2.97 19.06 21.17
CA PRO A 130 -4.02 18.58 22.08
C PRO A 130 -3.59 17.32 22.86
N PRO A 131 -3.97 17.17 24.14
CA PRO A 131 -3.61 16.00 24.96
C PRO A 131 -4.00 14.65 24.33
N ASP A 132 -5.16 14.62 23.65
CA ASP A 132 -5.65 13.43 22.95
C ASP A 132 -4.75 13.06 21.77
N ALA A 133 -4.23 14.06 21.05
CA ALA A 133 -3.29 13.85 19.95
C ALA A 133 -1.94 13.34 20.44
N LYS A 134 -1.45 13.85 21.59
CA LYS A 134 -0.24 13.35 22.24
C LYS A 134 -0.40 11.88 22.65
N THR A 135 -1.50 11.57 23.35
CA THR A 135 -1.86 10.19 23.73
C THR A 135 -1.96 9.26 22.52
N PHE A 136 -2.52 9.74 21.40
CA PHE A 136 -2.60 8.97 20.17
C PHE A 136 -1.22 8.70 19.55
N ILE A 137 -0.34 9.70 19.54
CA ILE A 137 1.04 9.57 19.04
C ILE A 137 1.84 8.58 19.90
N ASP A 138 1.70 8.64 21.22
CA ASP A 138 2.35 7.71 22.14
C ASP A 138 1.94 6.26 21.87
N LYS A 139 0.62 6.02 21.72
CA LYS A 139 0.08 4.67 21.50
C LYS A 139 0.39 4.10 20.11
N ASN A 140 0.41 4.92 19.05
CA ASN A 140 0.43 4.43 17.67
C ASN A 140 1.76 4.67 16.93
N PHE A 141 2.57 5.63 17.39
CA PHE A 141 3.74 6.12 16.66
C PHE A 141 5.01 6.22 17.51
N LEU A 142 5.10 5.45 18.60
CA LEU A 142 6.27 5.36 19.48
C LEU A 142 6.58 6.66 20.25
N GLY A 143 5.59 7.53 20.40
CA GLY A 143 5.70 8.81 21.09
C GLY A 143 6.35 9.93 20.28
N LEU A 144 6.45 11.11 20.89
CA LEU A 144 7.02 12.31 20.26
C LEU A 144 8.52 12.16 20.00
N ALA A 145 8.98 12.65 18.85
CA ALA A 145 10.41 12.77 18.56
C ALA A 145 11.09 13.79 19.48
N SER A 146 12.41 13.72 19.63
CA SER A 146 13.16 14.54 20.59
C SER A 146 13.00 16.04 20.33
N GLU A 147 12.91 16.43 19.07
CA GLU A 147 12.73 17.81 18.60
C GLU A 147 11.33 18.41 18.88
N PHE A 148 10.39 17.58 19.35
CA PHE A 148 8.99 17.95 19.64
C PHE A 148 8.58 17.66 21.09
N GLN A 149 9.52 17.39 21.99
CA GLN A 149 9.22 17.08 23.40
C GLN A 149 8.64 18.26 24.18
N ASP A 150 8.80 19.48 23.66
CA ASP A 150 8.24 20.72 24.19
C ASP A 150 6.74 20.91 23.86
N LEU A 151 6.14 20.01 23.07
CA LEU A 151 4.72 20.05 22.68
C LEU A 151 3.77 19.30 23.64
#